data_AF-A0A8X6YWA5-F1
#
_entry.id   AF-A0A8X6YWA5-F1
#
_cell.length_a   1.000
_cell.length_b   1.000
_cell.length_c   1.000
_cell.angle_alpha   90.00
_cell.angle_beta   90.00
_cell.angle_gamma   90.00
#
_symmetry.space_group_name_H-M   'P 1'
#
loop_
_entity.id
_entity.type
_entity.pdbx_description
1 polymer ?
#
loop_
_entity_poly.entity_id
_entity_poly.type
_entity_poly.pdbx_seq_one_letter_code
_entity_poly.pdbx_strand_id
1 'polypeptide(L)'
;ICCSADEKFDGTYHTNVVVRNNGSCTYIPPGIFKSTCKIDITWFPFDDQRCKMKFGSWTYDGNQIDLQLSSVKGGDLSTYITNGEWELIGELYAEFFIPSLSVELEYST
;
A
#
# COMPACT_ATOMS: atom_id res chain seq x y z
N ILE A 1 -13.75 -2.20 -5.25
CA ILE A 1 -13.05 -1.63 -6.43
C ILE A 1 -11.97 -0.73 -5.86
N CYS A 2 -10.71 -1.16 -5.91
CA CYS A 2 -9.59 -0.30 -5.58
C CYS A 2 -9.15 0.36 -6.88
N CYS A 3 -8.89 1.66 -6.87
CA CYS A 3 -8.35 2.41 -7.99
C CYS A 3 -7.03 3.03 -7.53
N SER A 4 -6.00 3.00 -8.35
CA SER A 4 -4.79 3.81 -8.13
C SER A 4 -4.92 5.11 -8.89
N ALA A 5 -4.19 6.12 -8.45
CA ALA A 5 -4.09 7.41 -9.12
C ALA A 5 -3.24 7.36 -10.41
N ASP A 6 -2.49 6.28 -10.63
CA ASP A 6 -1.71 6.07 -11.86
C ASP A 6 -2.62 5.70 -13.04
N GLU A 7 -2.47 6.39 -14.17
CA GLU A 7 -3.30 6.19 -15.38
C GLU A 7 -3.18 4.78 -15.99
N LYS A 8 -2.12 4.03 -15.66
CA LYS A 8 -1.96 2.62 -16.08
C LYS A 8 -2.49 1.63 -15.05
N PHE A 9 -3.11 2.10 -13.97
CA PHE A 9 -3.88 1.24 -13.08
C PHE A 9 -5.24 0.95 -13.71
N ASP A 10 -5.18 0.26 -14.83
CA ASP A 10 -6.24 -0.67 -15.15
C ASP A 10 -6.16 -1.81 -14.15
N GLY A 11 -7.29 -2.41 -13.77
CA GLY A 11 -7.34 -3.64 -12.97
C GLY A 11 -6.73 -4.81 -13.75
N THR A 12 -5.42 -4.75 -13.99
CA THR A 12 -4.70 -5.41 -15.09
C THR A 12 -4.77 -6.92 -15.00
N TYR A 13 -5.15 -7.43 -13.82
CA TYR A 13 -5.36 -8.83 -13.55
C TYR A 13 -6.68 -9.00 -12.80
N HIS A 14 -7.78 -9.16 -13.53
CA HIS A 14 -9.04 -9.59 -12.95
C HIS A 14 -8.86 -10.97 -12.32
N THR A 15 -8.89 -11.04 -10.99
CA THR A 15 -8.85 -12.28 -10.22
C THR A 15 -10.21 -12.59 -9.62
N ASN A 16 -10.40 -13.87 -9.29
CA ASN A 16 -11.63 -14.34 -8.67
C ASN A 16 -11.72 -13.90 -7.20
N VAL A 17 -12.95 -13.66 -6.74
CA VAL A 17 -13.26 -13.44 -5.33
C VAL A 17 -13.60 -14.79 -4.68
N VAL A 18 -12.99 -15.10 -3.54
CA VAL A 18 -13.32 -16.29 -2.76
C VAL A 18 -14.44 -15.95 -1.79
N VAL A 19 -15.59 -16.61 -1.94
CA VAL A 19 -16.77 -16.42 -1.08
C VAL A 19 -16.93 -17.62 -0.16
N ARG A 20 -17.05 -17.38 1.15
CA ARG A 20 -17.33 -18.41 2.15
C ARG A 20 -18.82 -18.49 2.47
N ASN A 21 -19.26 -19.62 3.03
CA ASN A 21 -20.67 -19.87 3.38
C ASN A 21 -21.24 -18.89 4.43
N ASN A 22 -20.40 -18.20 5.20
CA ASN A 22 -20.79 -17.18 6.16
C ASN A 22 -20.94 -15.78 5.53
N GLY A 23 -20.80 -15.66 4.21
CA GLY A 23 -20.87 -14.38 3.48
C GLY A 23 -19.56 -13.60 3.43
N SER A 24 -18.46 -14.09 4.05
CA SER A 24 -17.16 -13.40 3.96
C SER A 24 -16.59 -13.53 2.55
N CYS A 25 -16.17 -12.41 1.97
CA CYS A 25 -15.53 -12.35 0.66
C CYS A 25 -14.06 -11.97 0.82
N THR A 26 -13.17 -12.72 0.17
CA THR A 26 -11.73 -12.43 0.14
C THR A 26 -11.31 -12.14 -1.30
N TYR A 27 -10.67 -10.99 -1.50
CA TYR A 27 -10.21 -10.52 -2.80
C TYR A 27 -8.76 -10.07 -2.69
N ILE A 28 -7.88 -10.71 -3.48
CA ILE A 28 -6.42 -10.46 -3.47
C ILE A 28 -6.00 -10.24 -4.94
N PRO A 29 -6.14 -9.02 -5.47
CA PRO A 29 -5.66 -8.69 -6.80
C PRO A 29 -4.14 -8.49 -6.80
N PRO A 30 -3.39 -9.10 -7.73
CA PRO A 30 -2.01 -8.71 -7.96
C PRO A 30 -1.99 -7.35 -8.65
N GLY A 31 -1.05 -6.49 -8.26
CA GLY A 31 -0.95 -5.15 -8.82
C GLY A 31 0.42 -4.55 -8.57
N ILE A 32 0.85 -3.70 -9.49
CA ILE A 32 2.04 -2.86 -9.33
C ILE A 32 1.55 -1.45 -9.00
N PHE A 33 1.85 -0.97 -7.80
CA PHE A 33 1.52 0.38 -7.38
C PHE A 33 2.70 1.30 -7.64
N LYS A 34 2.41 2.45 -8.26
CA LYS A 34 3.36 3.54 -8.42
C LYS A 34 2.92 4.69 -7.53
N SER A 35 3.74 5.01 -6.54
CA SER A 35 3.54 6.17 -5.68
C SER A 35 4.45 7.32 -6.13
N THR A 36 4.02 8.54 -5.83
CA THR A 36 4.89 9.71 -5.90
C THR A 36 5.37 10.02 -4.49
N CYS A 37 6.68 9.93 -4.25
CA CYS A 37 7.29 10.41 -3.02
C CYS A 37 8.32 11.50 -3.29
N LYS A 38 8.49 12.37 -2.29
CA LYS A 38 9.49 13.42 -2.31
C LYS A 38 10.81 12.84 -1.82
N ILE A 39 11.86 12.97 -2.62
CA ILE A 39 13.21 12.51 -2.29
C ILE A 39 14.00 13.64 -1.61
N ASP A 40 14.72 13.29 -0.56
CA ASP A 40 15.67 14.18 0.12
C ASP A 40 17.12 13.73 -0.17
N ILE A 41 17.88 14.54 -0.92
CA ILE A 41 19.24 14.20 -1.37
C ILE A 41 20.33 14.84 -0.49
N THR A 42 20.00 15.26 0.74
CA THR A 42 20.95 15.98 1.60
C THR A 42 22.21 15.15 1.93
N TRP A 43 22.09 13.82 2.04
CA TRP A 43 23.16 12.92 2.52
C TRP A 43 23.63 11.89 1.49
N PHE A 44 23.34 12.12 0.21
CA PHE A 44 23.75 11.22 -0.87
C PHE A 44 25.24 10.85 -0.80
N PRO A 45 25.64 9.56 -0.94
CA PRO A 45 24.83 8.40 -1.33
C PRO A 45 24.21 7.60 -0.17
N PHE A 46 24.28 8.08 1.07
CA PHE A 46 23.75 7.39 2.27
C PHE A 46 22.54 8.15 2.80
N ASP A 47 21.48 8.18 2.01
CA ASP A 47 20.25 8.89 2.31
C ASP A 47 19.09 7.96 2.67
N ASP A 48 18.33 8.38 3.68
CA ASP A 48 17.09 7.74 4.09
C ASP A 48 15.91 8.41 3.39
N GLN A 49 15.02 7.59 2.83
CA GLN A 49 13.84 8.03 2.08
C GLN A 49 12.55 7.53 2.74
N ARG A 50 11.59 8.44 2.91
CA ARG A 50 10.26 8.13 3.44
C ARG A 50 9.20 8.30 2.37
N CYS A 51 8.62 7.20 1.92
CA CYS A 51 7.61 7.17 0.87
C CYS A 51 6.25 6.74 1.44
N LYS A 52 5.26 7.63 1.34
CA LYS A 52 3.89 7.39 1.83
C LYS A 52 3.00 6.87 0.71
N MET A 53 2.34 5.74 0.95
CA MET A 53 1.29 5.18 0.10
C MET A 53 -0.06 5.40 0.74
N LYS A 54 -1.04 5.88 -0.03
CA LYS A 54 -2.42 6.11 0.45
C LYS A 54 -3.37 5.18 -0.28
N PHE A 55 -4.14 4.42 0.48
CA PHE A 55 -5.20 3.54 0.01
C PHE A 55 -6.54 4.13 0.44
N GLY A 56 -7.50 4.15 -0.48
CA GLY A 56 -8.82 4.72 -0.23
C GLY A 56 -9.82 4.22 -1.25
N SER A 57 -11.09 4.32 -0.90
CA SER A 57 -12.16 4.12 -1.86
C SER A 57 -12.33 5.38 -2.70
N TRP A 58 -12.40 5.21 -4.02
CA TRP A 58 -12.69 6.34 -4.91
C TRP A 58 -14.18 6.67 -4.96
N THR A 59 -15.02 5.64 -4.87
CA THR A 59 -16.48 5.75 -5.11
C THR A 59 -17.30 5.84 -3.83
N TYR A 60 -16.78 5.39 -2.70
CA TYR A 60 -17.50 5.33 -1.43
C TYR A 60 -16.81 6.20 -0.39
N ASP A 61 -17.61 6.91 0.40
CA ASP A 61 -17.13 7.72 1.51
C ASP A 61 -17.00 6.92 2.82
N GLY A 62 -16.53 7.61 3.88
CA GLY A 62 -16.28 7.00 5.20
C GLY A 62 -17.53 6.62 5.99
N ASN A 63 -18.72 7.04 5.55
CA ASN A 63 -19.98 6.60 6.14
C ASN A 63 -20.50 5.32 5.46
N GLN A 64 -19.96 4.97 4.30
CA GLN A 64 -20.38 3.82 3.51
C GLN A 64 -19.42 2.64 3.63
N ILE A 65 -18.11 2.93 3.73
CA ILE A 65 -17.06 1.90 3.87
C ILE A 65 -16.12 2.30 5.00
N ASP A 66 -15.87 1.35 5.88
CA ASP A 66 -14.81 1.42 6.89
C ASP A 66 -13.62 0.57 6.46
N LEU A 67 -12.46 1.21 6.26
CA LEU A 67 -11.23 0.54 5.89
C LEU A 67 -10.48 0.14 7.17
N GLN A 68 -10.16 -1.13 7.33
CA GLN A 68 -9.42 -1.58 8.51
C GLN A 68 -8.17 -2.36 8.10
N LEU A 69 -7.08 -2.13 8.83
CA LEU A 69 -5.87 -2.92 8.70
C LEU A 69 -6.12 -4.32 9.26
N SER A 70 -5.74 -5.34 8.48
CA SER A 70 -5.79 -6.72 8.96
C SER A 70 -4.71 -7.01 10.02
N SER A 71 -3.65 -6.21 10.07
CA SER A 71 -2.53 -6.37 11.00
C SER A 71 -1.95 -4.99 11.37
N VAL A 72 -1.66 -4.80 12.65
CA VAL A 72 -0.98 -3.59 13.15
C VAL A 72 0.51 -3.59 12.79
N LYS A 73 1.07 -4.77 12.45
CA LYS A 73 2.49 -4.94 12.09
C LYS A 73 2.80 -4.55 10.64
N GLY A 74 1.83 -4.03 9.89
CA GLY A 74 2.04 -3.62 8.50
C GLY A 74 1.80 -4.75 7.49
N GLY A 75 2.41 -4.60 6.31
CA GLY A 75 2.41 -5.55 5.21
C GLY A 75 3.14 -6.86 5.54
N ASP A 76 2.77 -7.94 4.85
CA ASP A 76 3.48 -9.22 4.95
C ASP A 76 4.72 -9.20 4.03
N LEU A 77 5.90 -9.23 4.65
CA LEU A 77 7.20 -9.24 3.96
C LEU A 77 7.82 -10.65 3.85
N SER A 78 7.09 -11.72 4.19
CA SER A 78 7.61 -13.09 4.19
C SER A 78 8.15 -13.57 2.83
N THR A 79 7.61 -13.01 1.73
CA THR A 79 8.05 -13.30 0.36
C THR A 79 8.76 -12.12 -0.30
N TYR A 80 9.24 -11.14 0.49
CA TYR A 80 9.93 -9.96 -0.02
C TYR A 80 11.30 -10.35 -0.60
N ILE A 81 11.63 -9.77 -1.75
CA ILE A 81 12.94 -9.89 -2.39
C ILE A 81 13.61 -8.52 -2.29
N THR A 82 14.80 -8.48 -1.68
CA THR A 82 15.56 -7.24 -1.47
C THR A 82 15.98 -6.62 -2.79
N ASN A 83 15.97 -5.29 -2.84
CA ASN A 83 16.53 -4.53 -3.97
C ASN A 83 18.06 -4.47 -3.85
N GLY A 84 18.76 -4.28 -4.97
CA GLY A 84 20.23 -4.15 -4.98
C GLY A 84 20.73 -2.78 -4.53
N GLU A 85 19.89 -1.76 -4.64
CA GLU A 85 20.23 -0.36 -4.33
C GLU A 85 19.50 0.18 -3.10
N TRP A 86 18.39 -0.45 -2.70
CA TRP A 86 17.53 0.04 -1.63
C TRP A 86 17.24 -1.03 -0.59
N GLU A 87 17.54 -0.73 0.67
CA GLU A 87 17.15 -1.54 1.82
C GLU A 87 15.85 -1.00 2.43
N LEU A 88 14.86 -1.88 2.63
CA LEU A 88 13.63 -1.52 3.35
C LEU A 88 13.89 -1.64 4.85
N ILE A 89 13.97 -0.51 5.55
CA ILE A 89 14.32 -0.44 6.98
C ILE A 89 13.09 -0.67 7.85
N GLY A 90 11.91 -0.23 7.41
CA GLY A 90 10.69 -0.44 8.17
C GLY A 90 9.42 0.15 7.57
N GLU A 91 8.29 -0.32 8.11
CA GLU A 91 6.98 0.30 7.94
C GLU A 91 6.69 1.09 9.23
N LEU A 92 6.83 2.41 9.17
CA LEU A 92 6.94 3.22 10.38
C LEU A 92 5.61 3.32 11.14
N TYR A 93 4.48 3.41 10.44
CA TYR A 93 3.14 3.44 11.02
C TYR A 93 2.09 3.47 9.89
N ALA A 94 0.90 2.93 10.19
CA ALA A 94 -0.26 3.06 9.32
C ALA A 94 -1.24 4.06 9.94
N GLU A 95 -1.35 5.25 9.35
CA GLU A 95 -2.26 6.29 9.84
C GLU A 95 -3.67 6.08 9.32
N PHE A 96 -4.64 6.21 10.23
CA PHE A 96 -6.04 6.21 9.88
C PHE A 96 -6.53 7.64 9.66
N PHE A 97 -6.93 7.95 8.43
CA PHE A 97 -7.47 9.25 8.07
C PHE A 97 -8.78 9.03 7.32
N ILE A 98 -9.90 8.86 8.04
CA ILE A 98 -11.22 8.51 7.47
C ILE A 98 -11.49 9.41 6.24
N PRO A 99 -11.71 8.84 5.02
CA PRO A 99 -11.96 7.44 4.65
C PRO A 99 -10.76 6.70 4.00
N SER A 100 -9.54 7.06 4.36
CA SER A 100 -8.29 6.59 3.76
C SER A 100 -7.32 6.00 4.80
N LEU A 101 -6.52 5.06 4.32
CA LEU A 101 -5.45 4.42 5.06
C LEU A 101 -4.12 4.84 4.43
N SER A 102 -3.19 5.36 5.24
CA SER A 102 -1.86 5.70 4.75
C SER A 102 -0.80 4.80 5.37
N VAL A 103 0.11 4.27 4.57
CA VAL A 103 1.27 3.48 5.00
C VAL A 103 2.54 4.24 4.64
N GLU A 104 3.45 4.39 5.59
CA GLU A 104 4.76 5.03 5.36
C GLU A 104 5.87 3.97 5.34
N LEU A 105 6.61 3.92 4.23
CA LEU A 105 7.75 3.02 4.03
C LEU A 105 9.05 3.81 4.13
N GLU A 106 10.02 3.27 4.86
CA GLU A 106 11.36 3.85 5.04
C GLU A 106 12.41 2.98 4.34
N TYR A 107 13.21 3.63 3.49
CA TYR A 107 14.25 3.00 2.67
C TYR A 107 15.60 3.68 2.90
N SER A 108 16.71 2.94 2.84
CA SER A 108 18.08 3.47 2.76
C SER A 108 18.74 3.03 1.46
N THR A 109 19.58 3.90 0.89
CA THR A 109 20.64 3.50 -0.06
C THR A 109 21.90 3.08 0.69
#